data_AF-A0AAD6TIH8-F1
#
_entry.id   AF-A0AAD6TIH8-F1
#
_cell.length_a   1.000
_cell.length_b   1.000
_cell.length_c   1.000
_cell.angle_alpha   90.00
_cell.angle_beta   90.00
_cell.angle_gamma   90.00
#
_symmetry.space_group_name_H-M   'P 1'
#
loop_
_entity.id
_entity.type
_entity.pdbx_description
1 polymer ?
#
loop_
_entity_poly.entity_id
_entity_poly.type
_entity_poly.pdbx_seq_one_letter_code
_entity_poly.pdbx_strand_id
1 'polypeptide(L)'
;WAKTVYPEISAVNLGDSFNAVLRLWIRLESEYKWASGGRGIGKNSRPGQVLDWIKIARGGRKKKGETGPGVTIKSLAVFEREWWTWWGTLQPMWRVKDAGRPGRFNRDAYPSATKENWATLLHPGQNGVLTVVATLYWWGLEVQGKKAEKEDVESWAAAVTEVKWMLRGLAESKLAGT
;
A
#
# COMPACT_ATOMS: atom_id res chain seq x y z
N TRP A 1 13.06 -10.46 4.25
CA TRP A 1 11.95 -9.94 3.44
C TRP A 1 12.29 -8.58 2.82
N ALA A 2 12.69 -7.55 3.60
CA ALA A 2 12.94 -6.20 3.06
C ALA A 2 14.05 -6.15 2.02
N LYS A 3 15.18 -6.81 2.30
CA LYS A 3 16.34 -6.93 1.39
C LYS A 3 16.03 -7.61 0.05
N THR A 4 14.92 -8.35 -0.03
CA THR A 4 14.49 -9.03 -1.26
C THR A 4 13.49 -8.16 -2.03
N VAL A 5 12.50 -7.61 -1.33
CA VAL A 5 11.41 -6.87 -1.95
C VAL A 5 11.81 -5.44 -2.35
N TYR A 6 12.65 -4.78 -1.56
CA TYR A 6 13.05 -3.40 -1.84
C TYR A 6 13.81 -3.25 -3.17
N PRO A 7 14.85 -4.06 -3.48
CA PRO A 7 15.52 -3.98 -4.78
C PRO A 7 14.58 -4.21 -5.96
N GLU A 8 13.63 -5.13 -5.81
CA GLU A 8 12.63 -5.39 -6.86
C GLU A 8 11.73 -4.18 -7.11
N ILE A 9 11.16 -3.59 -6.06
CA ILE A 9 10.25 -2.44 -6.19
C ILE A 9 11.01 -1.17 -6.64
N SER A 10 12.23 -0.95 -6.11
CA SER A 10 13.02 0.25 -6.41
C SER A 10 13.69 0.23 -7.78
N ALA A 11 13.77 -0.92 -8.44
CA ALA A 11 14.32 -1.04 -9.80
C ALA A 11 13.43 -0.38 -10.87
N VAL A 12 12.17 -0.07 -10.55
CA VAL A 12 11.20 0.53 -11.48
C VAL A 12 10.90 1.96 -11.07
N ASN A 13 11.01 2.90 -12.02
CA ASN A 13 10.64 4.28 -11.78
C ASN A 13 9.14 4.49 -12.02
N LEU A 14 8.35 4.44 -10.96
CA LEU A 14 6.92 4.80 -10.97
C LEU A 14 6.67 6.29 -10.68
N GLY A 15 7.72 7.12 -10.65
CA GLY A 15 7.62 8.57 -10.41
C GLY A 15 7.77 8.98 -8.94
N ASP A 16 7.97 10.27 -8.72
CA ASP A 16 8.46 10.82 -7.45
C ASP A 16 7.52 10.60 -6.26
N SER A 17 6.21 10.63 -6.49
CA SER A 17 5.23 10.40 -5.44
C SER A 17 5.27 8.96 -4.92
N PHE A 18 5.43 7.97 -5.79
CA PHE A 18 5.59 6.57 -5.39
C PHE A 18 6.96 6.35 -4.72
N ASN A 19 8.03 6.95 -5.26
CA ASN A 19 9.35 6.89 -4.64
C ASN A 19 9.35 7.50 -3.22
N ALA A 20 8.55 8.54 -2.98
CA ALA A 20 8.35 9.10 -1.65
C ALA A 20 7.62 8.13 -0.70
N VAL A 21 6.60 7.39 -1.18
CA VAL A 21 5.96 6.31 -0.40
C VAL A 21 6.99 5.26 0.00
N LEU A 22 7.83 4.81 -0.94
CA LEU A 22 8.85 3.79 -0.67
C LEU A 22 9.87 4.24 0.37
N ARG A 23 10.33 5.50 0.29
CA ARG A 23 11.23 6.10 1.30
C ARG A 23 10.59 6.19 2.69
N LEU A 24 9.34 6.64 2.76
CA LEU A 24 8.61 6.72 4.04
C LEU A 24 8.42 5.35 4.67
N TRP A 25 8.10 4.34 3.85
CA TRP A 25 7.97 2.97 4.33
C TRP A 25 9.28 2.41 4.87
N ILE A 26 10.41 2.59 4.16
CA ILE A 26 11.73 2.19 4.65
C ILE A 26 12.07 2.86 5.98
N ARG A 27 11.81 4.17 6.10
CA ARG A 27 12.00 4.90 7.35
C ARG A 27 11.17 4.27 8.46
N LEU A 28 9.87 4.08 8.25
CA LEU A 28 8.97 3.49 9.23
C LEU A 28 9.47 2.11 9.69
N GLU A 29 9.78 1.20 8.78
CA GLU A 29 10.29 -0.13 9.12
C GLU A 29 11.63 -0.07 9.88
N SER A 30 12.50 0.89 9.56
CA SER A 30 13.75 1.09 10.29
C SER A 30 13.52 1.55 11.74
N GLU A 31 12.53 2.40 11.99
CA GLU A 31 12.13 2.83 13.34
C GLU A 31 11.57 1.66 14.16
N TYR A 32 10.88 0.73 13.49
CA TYR A 32 10.45 -0.54 14.09
C TYR A 32 11.55 -1.61 14.11
N LYS A 33 12.81 -1.24 13.82
CA LYS A 33 13.97 -2.14 13.79
C LYS A 33 13.73 -3.39 12.94
N TRP A 34 12.95 -3.24 11.86
CA TRP A 34 12.57 -4.33 10.95
C TRP A 34 11.84 -5.48 11.64
N ALA A 35 11.16 -5.20 12.76
CA ALA A 35 10.41 -6.20 13.51
C ALA A 35 9.37 -6.88 12.61
N SER A 36 9.30 -8.20 12.68
CA SER A 36 8.27 -8.97 12.00
C SER A 36 7.19 -9.40 12.98
N GLY A 37 6.00 -8.79 12.89
CA GLY A 37 4.83 -9.24 13.63
C GLY A 37 4.16 -10.48 13.02
N GLY A 38 3.54 -11.30 13.87
CA GLY A 38 2.69 -12.41 13.41
C GLY A 38 1.33 -11.95 12.87
N ARG A 39 0.82 -10.80 13.33
CA ARG A 39 -0.41 -10.19 12.80
C ARG A 39 -0.07 -9.24 11.64
N GLY A 40 -0.87 -9.32 10.58
CA GLY A 40 -0.80 -8.41 9.44
C GLY A 40 -1.98 -7.46 9.40
N ILE A 41 -1.96 -6.56 8.41
CA ILE A 41 -3.09 -5.68 8.10
C ILE A 41 -4.37 -6.47 7.80
N GLY A 42 -5.52 -5.83 8.01
CA GLY A 42 -6.85 -6.42 7.83
C GLY A 42 -7.01 -7.12 6.48
N LYS A 43 -7.71 -8.26 6.49
CA LYS A 43 -7.92 -9.11 5.30
C LYS A 43 -9.24 -8.85 4.58
N ASN A 44 -10.16 -8.12 5.21
CA ASN A 44 -11.51 -7.90 4.70
C ASN A 44 -11.46 -7.17 3.35
N SER A 45 -12.10 -7.73 2.33
CA SER A 45 -12.13 -7.19 0.95
C SER A 45 -10.76 -7.03 0.27
N ARG A 46 -9.69 -7.61 0.83
CA ARG A 46 -8.34 -7.52 0.27
C ARG A 46 -8.27 -8.15 -1.12
N PRO A 47 -7.64 -7.48 -2.12
CA PRO A 47 -7.51 -8.04 -3.46
C PRO A 47 -6.90 -9.43 -3.46
N GLY A 48 -7.45 -10.33 -4.28
CA GLY A 48 -7.03 -11.74 -4.36
C GLY A 48 -5.54 -11.90 -4.70
N GLN A 49 -4.99 -10.97 -5.48
CA GLN A 49 -3.58 -10.88 -5.87
C GLN A 49 -2.63 -10.87 -4.68
N VAL A 50 -3.05 -10.32 -3.53
CA VAL A 50 -2.24 -10.34 -2.31
C VAL A 50 -2.05 -11.77 -1.79
N LEU A 51 -3.09 -12.62 -1.87
CA LEU A 51 -2.97 -14.02 -1.47
C LEU A 51 -2.00 -14.76 -2.37
N ASP A 52 -2.04 -14.51 -3.68
CA ASP A 52 -1.15 -15.13 -4.65
C ASP A 52 0.31 -14.73 -4.40
N TRP A 53 0.56 -13.43 -4.17
CA TRP A 53 1.88 -12.94 -3.80
C TRP A 53 2.43 -13.57 -2.52
N ILE A 54 1.61 -13.69 -1.47
CA ILE A 54 2.00 -14.35 -0.22
C ILE A 54 2.33 -15.84 -0.46
N LYS A 55 1.56 -16.54 -1.30
CA LYS A 55 1.84 -17.93 -1.65
C LYS A 55 3.19 -18.07 -2.36
N ILE A 56 3.49 -17.19 -3.32
CA ILE A 56 4.77 -17.16 -4.02
C ILE A 56 5.91 -16.90 -3.03
N ALA A 57 5.78 -15.92 -2.15
CA ALA A 57 6.79 -15.60 -1.14
C ALA A 57 7.05 -16.76 -0.15
N ARG A 58 6.10 -17.69 0.03
CA ARG A 58 6.21 -18.86 0.92
C ARG A 58 6.69 -20.14 0.21
N GLY A 59 7.40 -20.00 -0.91
CA GLY A 59 7.93 -21.13 -1.67
C GLY A 59 7.04 -21.61 -2.81
N GLY A 60 5.96 -20.88 -3.11
CA GLY A 60 5.24 -21.05 -4.37
C GLY A 60 6.11 -20.69 -5.57
N ARG A 61 5.91 -21.36 -6.69
CA ARG A 61 6.63 -21.04 -7.94
C ARG A 61 5.88 -19.97 -8.71
N LYS A 62 6.61 -18.97 -9.23
CA LYS A 62 6.11 -18.10 -10.31
C LYS A 62 5.78 -18.95 -11.53
N LYS A 63 4.85 -18.53 -12.37
CA LYS A 63 4.61 -19.25 -13.63
C LYS A 63 5.84 -19.10 -14.52
N LYS A 64 6.12 -20.14 -15.31
CA LYS A 64 7.25 -20.16 -16.24
C LYS A 64 7.12 -18.97 -17.22
N GLY A 65 8.14 -18.11 -17.25
CA GLY A 65 8.16 -16.92 -18.13
C GLY A 65 7.64 -15.63 -17.49
N GLU A 66 7.14 -15.64 -16.25
CA GLU A 66 6.79 -14.41 -15.54
C GLU A 66 8.04 -13.62 -15.13
N THR A 67 8.09 -12.34 -15.53
CA THR A 67 9.04 -11.35 -15.03
C THR A 67 8.34 -10.43 -14.03
N GLY A 68 9.08 -9.85 -13.07
CA GLY A 68 8.49 -9.02 -12.01
C GLY A 68 7.82 -9.83 -10.88
N PRO A 69 6.80 -9.29 -10.18
CA PRO A 69 6.32 -9.80 -8.89
C PRO A 69 5.62 -11.16 -8.93
N GLY A 70 5.38 -11.74 -10.11
CA GLY A 70 4.62 -12.99 -10.27
C GLY A 70 3.13 -12.84 -9.96
N VAL A 71 2.63 -11.60 -10.00
CA VAL A 71 1.22 -11.25 -9.77
C VAL A 71 0.62 -10.77 -11.09
N THR A 72 -0.56 -11.27 -11.45
CA THR A 72 -1.28 -10.86 -12.65
C THR A 72 -2.55 -10.09 -12.28
N ILE A 73 -2.68 -8.85 -12.76
CA ILE A 73 -3.93 -8.09 -12.70
C ILE A 73 -4.70 -8.32 -14.00
N LYS A 74 -5.69 -9.23 -13.97
CA LYS A 74 -6.47 -9.58 -15.17
C LYS A 74 -7.40 -8.46 -15.64
N SER A 75 -7.91 -7.68 -14.69
CA SER A 75 -8.79 -6.54 -14.93
C SER A 75 -8.41 -5.44 -13.96
N LEU A 76 -7.94 -4.33 -14.51
CA LEU A 76 -7.50 -3.18 -13.74
C LEU A 76 -8.67 -2.56 -12.95
N ALA A 77 -9.82 -2.39 -13.61
CA ALA A 77 -11.04 -1.88 -12.99
C ALA A 77 -11.52 -2.73 -11.78
N VAL A 78 -11.45 -4.06 -11.88
CA VAL A 78 -11.81 -4.94 -10.75
C VAL A 78 -10.81 -4.79 -9.61
N PHE A 79 -9.51 -4.80 -9.93
CA PHE A 79 -8.46 -4.64 -8.94
C PHE A 79 -8.55 -3.30 -8.21
N GLU A 80 -8.75 -2.21 -8.95
CA GLU A 80 -8.92 -0.86 -8.40
C GLU A 80 -10.08 -0.81 -7.39
N ARG A 81 -11.25 -1.32 -7.79
CA ARG A 81 -12.44 -1.34 -6.93
C ARG A 81 -12.19 -2.12 -5.64
N GLU A 82 -11.58 -3.31 -5.75
CA GLU A 82 -11.21 -4.13 -4.59
C GLU A 82 -10.19 -3.42 -3.71
N TRP A 83 -9.19 -2.77 -4.32
CA TRP A 83 -8.15 -2.04 -3.61
C TRP A 83 -8.74 -0.89 -2.80
N TRP A 84 -9.58 -0.04 -3.40
CA TRP A 84 -10.24 1.06 -2.69
C TRP A 84 -11.19 0.57 -1.59
N THR A 85 -11.91 -0.52 -1.84
CA THR A 85 -12.78 -1.15 -0.84
C THR A 85 -11.95 -1.61 0.36
N TRP A 86 -10.88 -2.36 0.11
CA TRP A 86 -9.95 -2.84 1.13
C TRP A 86 -9.28 -1.70 1.90
N TRP A 87 -8.72 -0.73 1.18
CA TRP A 87 -8.07 0.44 1.76
C TRP A 87 -9.01 1.18 2.70
N GLY A 88 -10.30 1.27 2.36
CA GLY A 88 -11.32 1.81 3.24
C GLY A 88 -11.55 1.03 4.53
N THR A 89 -11.40 -0.29 4.53
CA THR A 89 -11.47 -1.10 5.77
C THR A 89 -10.24 -0.92 6.67
N LEU A 90 -9.12 -0.46 6.11
CA LEU A 90 -7.88 -0.23 6.86
C LEU A 90 -7.83 1.16 7.49
N GLN A 91 -8.69 2.09 7.06
CA GLN A 91 -8.65 3.45 7.56
C GLN A 91 -9.07 3.52 9.04
N PRO A 92 -8.45 4.41 9.82
CA PRO A 92 -8.94 4.73 11.16
C PRO A 92 -10.39 5.24 11.13
N MET A 93 -11.14 4.98 12.20
CA MET A 93 -12.58 5.34 12.27
C MET A 93 -12.86 6.84 12.10
N TRP A 94 -11.90 7.70 12.49
CA TRP A 94 -12.01 9.15 12.33
C TRP A 94 -11.87 9.63 10.88
N ARG A 95 -11.42 8.78 9.94
CA ARG A 95 -11.34 9.15 8.52
C ARG A 95 -12.71 9.02 7.85
N VAL A 96 -13.32 10.17 7.57
CA VAL A 96 -14.54 10.24 6.77
C VAL A 96 -14.20 10.11 5.28
N LYS A 97 -14.93 9.26 4.56
CA LYS A 97 -14.83 9.17 3.10
C LYS A 97 -15.27 10.48 2.47
N ASP A 98 -14.54 10.95 1.47
CA ASP A 98 -14.93 12.10 0.66
C ASP A 98 -16.15 11.71 -0.18
N ALA A 99 -17.31 12.31 0.12
CA ALA A 99 -18.56 12.04 -0.57
C ALA A 99 -18.53 12.42 -2.06
N GLY A 100 -17.61 13.30 -2.48
CA GLY A 100 -17.48 13.76 -3.86
C GLY A 100 -16.50 12.95 -4.70
N ARG A 101 -15.69 12.06 -4.10
CA ARG A 101 -14.64 11.31 -4.80
C ARG A 101 -14.49 9.91 -4.19
N PRO A 102 -15.08 8.85 -4.81
CA PRO A 102 -14.95 7.48 -4.34
C PRO A 102 -13.48 7.12 -4.07
N GLY A 103 -13.20 6.57 -2.89
CA GLY A 103 -11.86 6.14 -2.48
C GLY A 103 -11.00 7.22 -1.81
N ARG A 104 -11.32 8.51 -1.96
CA ARG A 104 -10.57 9.57 -1.25
C ARG A 104 -11.15 9.80 0.14
N PHE A 105 -10.29 10.18 1.06
CA PHE A 105 -10.65 10.40 2.46
C PHE A 105 -10.33 11.84 2.83
N ASN A 106 -11.21 12.46 3.61
CA ASN A 106 -10.99 13.82 4.10
C ASN A 106 -9.71 13.84 4.97
N ARG A 107 -8.80 14.76 4.66
CA ARG A 107 -7.53 14.96 5.36
C ARG A 107 -7.60 16.04 6.43
N ASP A 108 -8.58 16.93 6.33
CA ASP A 108 -8.80 18.05 7.24
C ASP A 108 -9.52 17.62 8.52
N ALA A 109 -10.13 16.43 8.51
CA ALA A 109 -10.74 15.80 9.67
C ALA A 109 -9.72 15.20 10.65
N TYR A 110 -8.41 15.43 10.46
CA TYR A 110 -7.39 14.94 11.38
C TYR A 110 -7.54 15.63 12.75
N PRO A 111 -7.93 14.90 13.82
CA PRO A 111 -8.06 15.50 15.13
C PRO A 111 -6.65 15.70 15.70
N SER A 112 -6.11 16.91 15.64
CA SER A 112 -4.80 17.22 16.23
C SER A 112 -4.75 16.99 17.75
N ALA A 113 -5.92 16.84 18.39
CA ALA A 113 -6.09 16.73 19.83
C ALA A 113 -6.24 15.30 20.37
N THR A 114 -6.49 14.29 19.52
CA THR A 114 -6.62 12.91 20.00
C THR A 114 -5.44 12.08 19.52
N LYS A 115 -4.77 11.42 20.46
CA LYS A 115 -3.77 10.36 20.22
C LYS A 115 -4.43 9.11 19.59
N GLU A 116 -5.45 9.30 18.75
CA GLU A 116 -6.24 8.22 18.22
C GLU A 116 -5.48 7.45 17.14
N ASN A 117 -5.57 6.14 17.33
CA ASN A 117 -4.53 5.19 17.04
C ASN A 117 -4.46 4.95 15.53
N TRP A 118 -3.33 5.29 14.90
CA TRP A 118 -2.97 4.73 13.59
C TRP A 118 -2.75 3.19 13.63
N ALA A 119 -3.14 2.53 14.74
CA ALA A 119 -2.94 1.12 15.04
C ALA A 119 -3.48 0.16 13.98
N THR A 120 -4.51 0.53 13.21
CA THR A 120 -5.08 -0.33 12.16
C THR A 120 -4.08 -0.66 11.05
N LEU A 121 -3.11 0.23 10.85
CA LEU A 121 -2.05 0.09 9.83
C LEU A 121 -0.67 -0.09 10.47
N LEU A 122 -0.58 0.01 11.81
CA LEU A 122 0.65 -0.18 12.56
C LEU A 122 0.97 -1.66 12.79
N HIS A 123 1.29 -2.33 11.69
CA HIS A 123 1.77 -3.69 11.70
C HIS A 123 3.16 -3.71 11.05
N PRO A 124 4.26 -3.66 11.81
CA PRO A 124 5.59 -3.73 11.23
C PRO A 124 5.84 -5.11 10.61
N GLY A 125 6.65 -5.13 9.55
CA GLY A 125 7.08 -6.34 8.88
C GLY A 125 6.28 -6.74 7.64
N GLN A 126 6.54 -7.96 7.17
CA GLN A 126 6.14 -8.46 5.85
C GLN A 126 4.63 -8.50 5.57
N ASN A 127 3.79 -8.57 6.60
CA ASN A 127 2.33 -8.58 6.46
C ASN A 127 1.70 -7.21 6.73
N GLY A 128 2.54 -6.18 6.87
CA GLY A 128 2.21 -4.82 7.23
C GLY A 128 1.95 -3.91 6.05
N VAL A 129 2.36 -2.66 6.23
CA VAL A 129 2.39 -1.60 5.20
C VAL A 129 3.05 -2.08 3.90
N LEU A 130 4.05 -2.96 3.97
CA LEU A 130 4.68 -3.55 2.79
C LEU A 130 3.67 -4.10 1.79
N THR A 131 2.61 -4.76 2.29
CA THR A 131 1.57 -5.34 1.45
C THR A 131 0.86 -4.28 0.62
N VAL A 132 0.58 -3.12 1.21
CA VAL A 132 -0.03 -1.97 0.53
C VAL A 132 0.93 -1.39 -0.50
N VAL A 133 2.20 -1.21 -0.14
CA VAL A 133 3.25 -0.73 -1.07
C VAL A 133 3.41 -1.67 -2.27
N ALA A 134 3.38 -2.99 -2.03
CA ALA A 134 3.46 -3.99 -3.08
C ALA A 134 2.25 -3.91 -4.03
N THR A 135 1.03 -3.73 -3.52
CA THR A 135 -0.15 -3.55 -4.37
C THR A 135 -0.09 -2.29 -5.24
N LEU A 136 0.44 -1.17 -4.71
CA LEU A 136 0.66 0.05 -5.48
C LEU A 136 1.74 -0.12 -6.55
N TYR A 137 2.77 -0.92 -6.27
CA TYR A 137 3.80 -1.27 -7.25
C TYR A 137 3.19 -2.05 -8.42
N TRP A 138 2.41 -3.11 -8.16
CA TRP A 138 1.79 -3.91 -9.23
C TRP A 138 0.83 -3.08 -10.06
N TRP A 139 -0.01 -2.28 -9.40
CA TRP A 139 -0.91 -1.36 -10.07
C TRP A 139 -0.12 -0.34 -10.92
N GLY A 140 0.98 0.18 -10.38
CA GLY A 140 1.91 1.08 -11.06
C GLY A 140 2.45 0.51 -12.38
N LEU A 141 2.83 -0.77 -12.38
CA LEU A 141 3.30 -1.46 -13.58
C LEU A 141 2.20 -1.57 -14.65
N GLU A 142 0.96 -1.86 -14.25
CA GLU A 142 -0.17 -1.93 -15.18
C GLU A 142 -0.51 -0.55 -15.76
N VAL A 143 -0.49 0.52 -14.95
CA VAL A 143 -0.81 1.88 -15.43
C VAL A 143 0.28 2.48 -16.31
N GLN A 144 1.54 2.08 -16.16
CA GLN A 144 2.62 2.45 -17.10
C GLN A 144 2.54 1.66 -18.42
N GLY A 145 1.78 0.56 -18.44
CA GLY A 145 1.56 -0.24 -19.64
C GLY A 145 0.74 0.51 -20.71
N LYS A 146 0.79 0.00 -21.95
CA LYS A 146 0.18 0.67 -23.13
C LYS A 146 -1.36 0.68 -23.17
N LYS A 147 -2.05 0.22 -22.12
CA LYS A 147 -3.51 -0.04 -22.12
C LYS A 147 -4.28 0.71 -21.04
N ALA A 148 -3.61 1.47 -20.17
CA ALA A 148 -4.28 2.18 -19.11
C ALA A 148 -4.95 3.45 -19.64
N GLU A 149 -6.19 3.67 -19.20
CA GLU A 149 -6.93 4.88 -19.47
C GLU A 149 -6.46 6.00 -18.53
N LYS A 150 -6.83 7.25 -18.84
CA LYS A 150 -6.42 8.40 -18.02
C LYS A 150 -6.95 8.27 -16.59
N GLU A 151 -8.16 7.76 -16.46
CA GLU A 151 -8.88 7.50 -15.22
C GLU A 151 -8.13 6.48 -14.35
N ASP A 152 -7.57 5.43 -14.96
CA ASP A 152 -6.76 4.41 -14.26
C ASP A 152 -5.49 5.05 -13.66
N VAL A 153 -4.82 5.90 -14.43
CA VAL A 153 -3.61 6.62 -14.01
C VAL A 153 -3.93 7.58 -12.87
N GLU A 154 -5.04 8.32 -12.97
CA GLU A 154 -5.50 9.26 -11.95
C GLU A 154 -5.90 8.55 -10.65
N SER A 155 -6.56 7.39 -10.74
CA SER A 155 -6.94 6.59 -9.58
C SER A 155 -5.73 6.00 -8.87
N TRP A 156 -4.77 5.45 -9.62
CA TRP A 156 -3.50 4.99 -9.06
C TRP A 156 -2.74 6.14 -8.38
N ALA A 157 -2.63 7.31 -9.01
CA ALA A 157 -1.96 8.47 -8.42
C ALA A 157 -2.67 8.95 -7.14
N ALA A 158 -4.01 8.85 -7.09
CA ALA A 158 -4.79 9.12 -5.89
C ALA A 158 -4.44 8.14 -4.75
N ALA A 159 -4.37 6.85 -5.05
CA ALA A 159 -4.01 5.79 -4.11
C ALA A 159 -2.60 6.01 -3.55
N VAL A 160 -1.62 6.31 -4.41
CA VAL A 160 -0.25 6.67 -3.99
C VAL A 160 -0.26 7.88 -3.05
N THR A 161 -1.04 8.90 -3.36
CA THR A 161 -1.12 10.12 -2.53
C THR A 161 -1.74 9.82 -1.16
N GLU A 162 -2.79 8.99 -1.11
CA GLU A 162 -3.43 8.58 0.15
C GLU A 162 -2.47 7.77 1.04
N VAL A 163 -1.78 6.78 0.46
CA VAL A 163 -0.80 5.98 1.21
C VAL A 163 0.38 6.84 1.68
N LYS A 164 0.85 7.78 0.85
CA LYS A 164 1.92 8.73 1.24
C LYS A 164 1.50 9.56 2.45
N TRP A 165 0.29 10.11 2.43
CA TRP A 165 -0.24 10.92 3.52
C TRP A 165 -0.35 10.10 4.81
N MET A 166 -0.90 8.90 4.73
CA MET A 166 -1.02 7.98 5.86
C MET A 166 0.34 7.61 6.46
N LEU A 167 1.34 7.30 5.62
CA LEU A 167 2.68 6.96 6.09
C LEU A 167 3.42 8.12 6.77
N ARG A 168 3.18 9.36 6.32
CA ARG A 168 3.71 10.54 7.01
C ARG A 168 3.13 10.65 8.41
N GLY A 169 1.80 10.56 8.54
CA GLY A 169 1.12 10.59 9.84
C GLY A 169 1.58 9.47 10.78
N LEU A 170 1.77 8.26 10.25
CA LEU A 170 2.36 7.14 11.02
C LEU A 170 3.77 7.43 11.53
N ALA A 171 4.65 7.94 10.65
CA ALA A 171 6.02 8.26 11.02
C ALA A 171 6.09 9.38 12.05
N GLU A 172 5.29 10.44 11.88
CA GLU A 172 5.19 11.57 12.80
C GLU A 172 4.64 11.15 14.16
N SER A 173 3.57 10.34 14.18
CA SER A 173 2.99 9.82 15.42
C SER A 173 3.98 8.95 16.21
N LYS A 174 4.85 8.19 15.53
CA LYS A 174 5.87 7.38 16.19
C LYS A 174 6.97 8.24 16.83
N LEU A 175 7.40 9.29 16.13
CA LEU A 175 8.42 10.24 16.61
C LEU A 175 7.90 11.12 17.77
N ALA A 176 6.62 11.44 17.81
CA ALA A 176 6.02 12.22 18.89
C ALA A 176 5.80 11.40 20.19
N GLY A 177 5.89 10.07 20.11
CA GLY A 177 5.74 9.14 21.24
C GLY A 177 7.05 8.60 21.82
N THR A 178 8.19 9.08 21.34
CA THR A 178 9.54 8.82 21.87
C THR A 178 10.06 10.02 22.63
#